data_AF-A0A948HYU8-F1
#
_entry.id   AF-A0A948HYU8-F1
#
_cell.length_a   1.000
_cell.length_b   1.000
_cell.length_c   1.000
_cell.angle_alpha   90.00
_cell.angle_beta   90.00
_cell.angle_gamma   90.00
#
_symmetry.space_group_name_H-M   'P 1'
#
loop_
_entity.id
_entity.type
_entity.pdbx_description
1 polymer ?
#
loop_
_entity_poly.entity_id
_entity_poly.type
_entity_poly.pdbx_seq_one_letter_code
_entity_poly.pdbx_strand_id
1 'polypeptide(L)'
;MNNNSYGRNQVVGEVMYLEMIGHDFVKSALLLFDTKEKTTEWSDYVYSFNLLASQALEILPKSLIATRICLEKNNNLIEEIRNTINRELECLSHKLDNIFNEVPELKKSLNISDVKRFNHAEFVDEFHFTVSEKKIVIKNLEGARYGAFARNKNFSSNYDKNVVDFLKKLSEKTAEIRVGMINEFDGKHKK
;
A
#
# COMPACT_ATOMS: atom_id res chain seq x y z
N MET A 1 5.09 -26.68 -28.29
CA MET A 1 4.79 -25.28 -27.90
C MET A 1 4.15 -25.33 -26.52
N ASN A 2 4.82 -24.81 -25.50
CA ASN A 2 4.39 -24.93 -24.10
C ASN A 2 3.17 -24.03 -23.83
N ASN A 3 2.04 -24.64 -23.47
CA ASN A 3 0.81 -23.99 -23.04
C ASN A 3 0.92 -23.24 -21.69
N ASN A 4 2.13 -23.15 -21.10
CA ASN A 4 2.34 -22.55 -19.78
C ASN A 4 2.29 -21.00 -19.79
N SER A 5 2.30 -20.34 -20.94
CA SER A 5 2.28 -18.86 -20.98
C SER A 5 0.93 -18.24 -20.62
N TYR A 6 -0.17 -18.98 -20.73
CA TYR A 6 -1.51 -18.47 -20.43
C TYR A 6 -1.74 -18.22 -18.93
N GLY A 7 -1.06 -18.97 -18.05
CA GLY A 7 -1.23 -18.81 -16.61
C GLY A 7 -0.57 -17.57 -16.02
N ARG A 8 0.60 -17.16 -16.55
CA ARG A 8 1.31 -15.94 -16.14
C ARG A 8 0.45 -14.69 -16.34
N ASN A 9 -0.11 -14.54 -17.55
CA ASN A 9 -0.88 -13.35 -17.91
C ASN A 9 -2.11 -13.16 -17.03
N GLN A 10 -2.70 -14.27 -16.54
CA GLN A 10 -3.83 -14.22 -15.65
C GLN A 10 -3.46 -13.70 -14.26
N VAL A 11 -2.45 -14.29 -13.59
CA VAL A 11 -2.09 -13.86 -12.22
C VAL A 11 -1.46 -12.46 -12.21
N VAL A 12 -0.65 -12.12 -13.22
CA VAL A 12 -0.14 -10.75 -13.36
C VAL A 12 -1.28 -9.76 -13.59
N GLY A 13 -2.29 -10.13 -14.39
CA GLY A 13 -3.51 -9.32 -14.55
C GLY A 13 -4.30 -9.15 -13.26
N GLU A 14 -4.44 -10.20 -12.45
CA GLU A 14 -5.08 -10.14 -11.12
C GLU A 14 -4.32 -9.21 -10.16
N VAL A 15 -2.99 -9.29 -10.14
CA VAL A 15 -2.14 -8.40 -9.32
C VAL A 15 -2.21 -6.94 -9.80
N MET A 16 -2.24 -6.71 -11.11
CA MET A 16 -2.43 -5.37 -11.67
C MET A 16 -3.80 -4.79 -11.30
N TYR A 17 -4.85 -5.61 -11.28
CA TYR A 17 -6.16 -5.16 -10.84
C TYR A 17 -6.16 -4.74 -9.36
N LEU A 18 -5.47 -5.48 -8.48
CA LEU A 18 -5.32 -5.11 -7.08
C LEU A 18 -4.53 -3.80 -6.90
N GLU A 19 -3.46 -3.64 -7.67
CA GLU A 19 -2.70 -2.38 -7.69
C GLU A 19 -3.59 -1.20 -8.12
N MET A 20 -4.40 -1.36 -9.18
CA MET A 20 -5.37 -0.35 -9.62
C MET A 20 -6.33 0.06 -8.50
N ILE A 21 -6.86 -0.90 -7.74
CA ILE A 21 -7.69 -0.62 -6.55
C ILE A 21 -6.91 0.22 -5.53
N GLY A 22 -5.65 -0.12 -5.27
CA GLY A 22 -4.78 0.67 -4.39
C GLY A 22 -4.60 2.12 -4.86
N HIS A 23 -4.42 2.34 -6.16
CA HIS A 23 -4.34 3.69 -6.74
C HIS A 23 -5.65 4.45 -6.61
N ASP A 24 -6.79 3.78 -6.80
CA ASP A 24 -8.11 4.39 -6.64
C ASP A 24 -8.40 4.77 -5.18
N PHE A 25 -7.88 4.02 -4.21
CA PHE A 25 -7.92 4.43 -2.80
C PHE A 25 -7.10 5.69 -2.54
N VAL A 26 -5.89 5.81 -3.10
CA VAL A 26 -5.12 7.06 -3.04
C VAL A 26 -5.92 8.21 -3.64
N LYS A 27 -6.42 8.05 -4.87
CA LYS A 27 -7.20 9.08 -5.57
C LYS A 27 -8.41 9.53 -4.76
N SER A 28 -9.13 8.58 -4.15
CA SER A 28 -10.29 8.86 -3.31
C SER A 28 -9.90 9.59 -2.03
N ALA A 29 -8.80 9.20 -1.36
CA ALA A 29 -8.29 9.90 -0.19
C ALA A 29 -7.90 11.36 -0.52
N LEU A 30 -7.26 11.59 -1.66
CA LEU A 30 -6.91 12.93 -2.13
C LEU A 30 -8.15 13.79 -2.39
N LEU A 31 -9.18 13.22 -3.02
CA LEU A 31 -10.44 13.94 -3.27
C LEU A 31 -11.12 14.36 -1.95
N LEU A 32 -11.10 13.49 -0.93
CA LEU A 32 -11.63 13.82 0.39
C LEU A 32 -10.83 14.96 1.04
N PHE A 33 -9.51 14.96 0.89
CA PHE A 33 -8.67 16.05 1.38
C PHE A 33 -8.97 17.37 0.66
N ASP A 34 -9.12 17.37 -0.66
CA ASP A 34 -9.45 18.60 -1.41
C ASP A 34 -10.85 19.14 -1.05
N THR A 35 -11.76 18.25 -0.63
CA THR A 35 -13.10 18.62 -0.16
C THR A 35 -13.05 19.32 1.19
N LYS A 36 -12.11 18.93 2.08
CA LYS A 36 -11.82 19.62 3.34
C LYS A 36 -11.57 21.11 3.17
N GLU A 37 -10.75 21.48 2.20
CA GLU A 37 -10.36 22.87 1.99
C GLU A 37 -11.55 23.75 1.59
N LYS A 38 -12.70 23.12 1.31
CA LYS A 38 -13.93 23.76 0.84
C LYS A 38 -15.10 23.68 1.84
N THR A 39 -14.98 22.93 2.94
CA THR A 39 -16.10 22.71 3.90
C THR A 39 -15.64 22.76 5.37
N THR A 40 -16.54 23.17 6.27
CA THR A 40 -16.29 23.23 7.72
C THR A 40 -16.49 21.90 8.45
N GLU A 41 -16.99 20.85 7.78
CA GLU A 41 -17.37 19.55 8.37
C GLU A 41 -16.26 18.47 8.22
N TRP A 42 -15.00 18.85 8.44
CA TRP A 42 -13.85 17.96 8.24
C TRP A 42 -13.87 16.69 9.11
N SER A 43 -14.49 16.74 10.29
CA SER A 43 -14.47 15.63 11.27
C SER A 43 -14.98 14.30 10.71
N ASP A 44 -15.93 14.35 9.77
CA ASP A 44 -16.59 13.16 9.24
C ASP A 44 -15.78 12.52 8.10
N TYR A 45 -15.03 13.34 7.35
CA TYR A 45 -14.19 12.88 6.25
C TYR A 45 -12.84 12.31 6.70
N VAL A 46 -12.39 12.68 7.90
CA VAL A 46 -11.13 12.19 8.49
C VAL A 46 -11.08 10.67 8.55
N TYR A 47 -12.17 10.01 8.95
CA TYR A 47 -12.19 8.55 9.07
C TYR A 47 -12.04 7.86 7.73
N SER A 48 -12.85 8.30 6.77
CA SER A 48 -12.80 7.80 5.39
C SER A 48 -11.44 8.04 4.77
N PHE A 49 -10.82 9.21 5.01
CA PHE A 49 -9.46 9.50 4.58
C PHE A 49 -8.45 8.48 5.12
N ASN A 50 -8.45 8.22 6.43
CA ASN A 50 -7.53 7.23 7.00
C ASN A 50 -7.78 5.84 6.47
N LEU A 51 -9.04 5.42 6.40
CA LEU A 51 -9.37 4.09 5.92
C LEU A 51 -8.79 3.86 4.52
N LEU A 52 -9.03 4.80 3.61
CA LEU A 52 -8.51 4.76 2.25
C LEU A 52 -6.97 4.83 2.21
N ALA A 53 -6.37 5.73 2.99
CA ALA A 53 -4.91 5.87 3.05
C ALA A 53 -4.23 4.60 3.60
N SER A 54 -4.76 4.01 4.66
CA SER A 54 -4.25 2.77 5.25
C SER A 54 -4.40 1.59 4.30
N GLN A 55 -5.54 1.49 3.60
CA GLN A 55 -5.74 0.46 2.57
C GLN A 55 -4.74 0.62 1.41
N ALA A 56 -4.51 1.85 0.93
CA ALA A 56 -3.53 2.11 -0.11
C ALA A 56 -2.10 1.76 0.32
N LEU A 57 -1.71 2.14 1.55
CA LEU A 57 -0.40 1.84 2.13
C LEU A 57 -0.14 0.35 2.34
N GLU A 58 -1.19 -0.46 2.38
CA GLU A 58 -1.06 -1.91 2.45
C GLU A 58 -1.08 -2.56 1.06
N ILE A 59 -2.05 -2.21 0.22
CA ILE A 59 -2.27 -2.88 -1.07
C ILE A 59 -1.16 -2.58 -2.06
N LEU A 60 -0.71 -1.32 -2.17
CA LEU A 60 0.27 -0.93 -3.18
C LEU A 60 1.64 -1.58 -2.96
N PRO A 61 2.20 -1.65 -1.74
CA PRO A 61 3.41 -2.44 -1.51
C PRO A 61 3.20 -3.94 -1.73
N LYS A 62 2.07 -4.50 -1.28
CA LYS A 62 1.79 -5.94 -1.44
C LYS A 62 1.63 -6.34 -2.91
N SER A 63 1.13 -5.46 -3.77
CA SER A 63 1.05 -5.72 -5.21
C SER A 63 2.43 -5.82 -5.86
N LEU A 64 3.44 -5.08 -5.37
CA LEU A 64 4.83 -5.23 -5.81
C LEU A 64 5.42 -6.57 -5.38
N ILE A 65 5.16 -6.99 -4.14
CA ILE A 65 5.59 -8.31 -3.64
C ILE A 65 4.97 -9.42 -4.49
N ALA A 66 3.66 -9.36 -4.74
CA ALA A 66 2.97 -10.33 -5.57
C ALA A 66 3.49 -10.32 -7.01
N THR A 67 3.75 -9.14 -7.59
CA THR A 67 4.35 -9.02 -8.93
C THR A 67 5.71 -9.69 -8.97
N ARG A 68 6.57 -9.45 -7.98
CA ARG A 68 7.90 -10.07 -7.87
C ARG A 68 7.77 -11.59 -7.90
N ILE A 69 6.88 -12.16 -7.08
CA ILE A 69 6.64 -13.61 -7.02
C ILE A 69 6.16 -14.14 -8.38
N CYS A 70 5.22 -13.45 -9.04
CA CYS A 70 4.74 -13.83 -10.37
C CYS A 70 5.87 -13.87 -11.42
N LEU A 71 6.79 -12.92 -11.36
CA LEU A 71 7.93 -12.85 -12.28
C LEU A 71 8.98 -13.93 -11.97
N GLU A 72 9.33 -14.11 -10.70
CA GLU A 72 10.31 -15.12 -10.25
C GLU A 72 9.84 -16.57 -10.52
N LYS A 73 8.53 -16.82 -10.39
CA LYS A 73 7.91 -18.15 -10.57
C LYS A 73 7.16 -18.29 -11.90
N ASN A 74 7.56 -17.54 -12.93
CA ASN A 74 6.91 -17.51 -14.25
C ASN A 74 6.67 -18.88 -14.91
N ASN A 75 7.48 -19.89 -14.58
CA ASN A 75 7.46 -21.24 -15.15
C ASN A 75 6.68 -22.25 -14.29
N ASN A 76 6.23 -21.85 -13.10
CA ASN A 76 5.47 -22.68 -12.18
C ASN A 76 3.99 -22.75 -12.57
N LEU A 77 3.27 -23.71 -11.98
CA LEU A 77 1.82 -23.77 -12.10
C LEU A 77 1.17 -22.56 -11.41
N ILE A 78 0.07 -22.05 -11.96
CA ILE A 78 -0.69 -20.91 -11.42
C ILE A 78 -0.98 -21.10 -9.93
N GLU A 79 -1.38 -22.30 -9.53
CA GLU A 79 -1.76 -22.61 -8.16
C GLU A 79 -0.56 -22.51 -7.19
N GLU A 80 0.64 -22.87 -7.64
CA GLU A 80 1.86 -22.70 -6.84
C GLU A 80 2.22 -21.23 -6.66
N ILE A 81 2.01 -20.41 -7.70
CA ILE A 81 2.21 -18.96 -7.64
C ILE A 81 1.23 -18.36 -6.63
N ARG A 82 -0.07 -18.69 -6.74
CA ARG A 82 -1.12 -18.22 -5.82
C ARG A 82 -0.86 -18.64 -4.37
N ASN A 83 -0.49 -19.90 -4.15
CA ASN A 83 -0.17 -20.38 -2.81
C ASN A 83 1.06 -19.68 -2.21
N THR A 84 2.06 -19.38 -3.04
CA THR A 84 3.21 -18.58 -2.60
C THR A 84 2.76 -17.17 -2.22
N ILE A 85 2.01 -16.48 -3.09
CA ILE A 85 1.50 -15.12 -2.79
C ILE A 85 0.69 -15.12 -1.50
N ASN A 86 -0.27 -16.03 -1.35
CA ASN A 86 -1.10 -16.11 -0.15
C ASN A 86 -0.27 -16.29 1.11
N ARG A 87 0.67 -17.24 1.11
CA ARG A 87 1.54 -17.51 2.26
C ARG A 87 2.39 -16.29 2.62
N GLU A 88 3.05 -15.68 1.64
CA GLU A 88 3.91 -14.51 1.89
C GLU A 88 3.09 -13.32 2.40
N LEU A 89 1.94 -13.02 1.77
CA LEU A 89 1.10 -11.89 2.17
C LEU A 89 0.38 -12.10 3.51
N GLU A 90 0.02 -13.34 3.85
CA GLU A 90 -0.58 -13.70 5.14
C GLU A 90 0.42 -13.50 6.29
N CYS A 91 1.68 -13.91 6.11
CA CYS A 91 2.74 -13.68 7.09
C CYS A 91 2.97 -12.19 7.40
N LEU A 92 2.75 -11.32 6.41
CA LEU A 92 2.86 -9.87 6.57
C LEU A 92 1.66 -9.26 7.30
N SER A 93 0.46 -9.86 7.18
CA SER A 93 -0.78 -9.34 7.78
C SER A 93 -0.94 -7.83 7.53
N HIS A 94 -1.38 -7.04 8.50
CA HIS A 94 -1.52 -5.57 8.41
C HIS A 94 -0.29 -4.81 8.94
N LYS A 95 0.88 -5.45 9.02
CA LYS A 95 2.09 -4.88 9.63
C LYS A 95 2.88 -4.05 8.61
N LEU A 96 2.58 -2.74 8.51
CA LEU A 96 3.21 -1.85 7.51
C LEU A 96 4.73 -1.80 7.64
N ASP A 97 5.28 -1.90 8.84
CA ASP A 97 6.72 -2.03 9.09
C ASP A 97 7.32 -3.25 8.36
N ASN A 98 6.71 -4.42 8.51
CA ASN A 98 7.14 -5.63 7.81
C ASN A 98 6.95 -5.51 6.30
N ILE A 99 5.79 -5.02 5.86
CA ILE A 99 5.47 -4.86 4.44
C ILE A 99 6.51 -3.96 3.75
N PHE A 100 6.84 -2.81 4.32
CA PHE A 100 7.81 -1.87 3.73
C PHE A 100 9.26 -2.37 3.79
N ASN A 101 9.58 -3.33 4.66
CA ASN A 101 10.89 -4.00 4.65
C ASN A 101 11.02 -5.00 3.49
N GLU A 102 9.92 -5.59 3.02
CA GLU A 102 9.89 -6.49 1.85
C GLU A 102 9.94 -5.75 0.50
N VAL A 103 9.76 -4.42 0.50
CA VAL A 103 9.84 -3.57 -0.71
C VAL A 103 10.87 -2.43 -0.54
N PRO A 104 12.17 -2.76 -0.38
CA PRO A 104 13.20 -1.77 -0.07
C PRO A 104 13.34 -0.67 -1.13
N GLU A 105 13.06 -0.97 -2.41
CA GLU A 105 13.07 0.00 -3.50
C GLU A 105 12.00 1.08 -3.33
N LEU A 106 10.79 0.68 -2.92
CA LEU A 106 9.70 1.61 -2.63
C LEU A 106 10.04 2.44 -1.38
N LYS A 107 10.53 1.79 -0.32
CA LYS A 107 10.97 2.47 0.91
C LYS A 107 12.01 3.56 0.63
N LYS A 108 13.01 3.24 -0.21
CA LYS A 108 14.03 4.19 -0.68
C LYS A 108 13.43 5.32 -1.52
N SER A 109 12.58 4.98 -2.49
CA SER A 109 11.96 5.97 -3.40
C SER A 109 11.06 6.97 -2.67
N LEU A 110 10.47 6.56 -1.56
CA LEU A 110 9.65 7.39 -0.69
C LEU A 110 10.46 8.12 0.40
N ASN A 111 11.78 7.92 0.46
CA ASN A 111 12.67 8.43 1.51
C ASN A 111 12.21 8.07 2.93
N ILE A 112 11.65 6.87 3.11
CA ILE A 112 11.24 6.36 4.41
C ILE A 112 12.47 5.81 5.14
N SER A 113 12.87 6.47 6.22
CA SER A 113 13.95 5.98 7.08
C SER A 113 13.46 4.95 8.10
N ASP A 114 12.22 5.11 8.58
CA ASP A 114 11.68 4.29 9.66
C ASP A 114 10.14 4.20 9.56
N VAL A 115 9.60 3.04 9.95
CA VAL A 115 8.16 2.79 10.08
C VAL A 115 7.94 2.15 11.44
N LYS A 116 7.21 2.82 12.31
CA LYS A 116 6.93 2.33 13.67
C LYS A 116 5.45 2.27 13.94
N ARG A 117 5.00 1.14 14.48
CA ARG A 117 3.67 1.01 15.03
C ARG A 117 3.66 1.57 16.45
N PHE A 118 2.72 2.45 16.71
CA PHE A 118 2.41 2.96 18.03
C PHE A 118 1.06 2.39 18.44
N ASN A 119 1.09 1.49 19.43
CA ASN A 119 -0.10 0.91 20.04
C ASN A 119 -0.07 1.27 21.53
N HIS A 120 -0.78 2.33 21.91
CA HIS A 120 -0.97 2.65 23.31
C HIS A 120 -2.28 2.05 23.79
N ALA A 121 -2.17 1.30 24.91
CA ALA A 121 -3.30 0.75 25.62
C ALA A 121 -4.36 1.83 25.78
N GLU A 122 -5.52 1.54 25.18
CA GLU A 122 -6.76 2.30 25.13
C GLU A 122 -7.22 2.65 23.70
N PHE A 123 -6.64 3.57 22.89
CA PHE A 123 -7.35 3.97 21.64
C PHE A 123 -6.47 4.50 20.49
N VAL A 124 -5.16 4.31 20.52
CA VAL A 124 -4.24 4.80 19.46
C VAL A 124 -3.50 3.61 18.88
N ASP A 125 -3.92 3.22 17.68
CA ASP A 125 -3.22 2.24 16.84
C ASP A 125 -2.86 2.92 15.51
N GLU A 126 -1.61 3.37 15.41
CA GLU A 126 -1.10 4.22 14.34
C GLU A 126 0.26 3.73 13.84
N PHE A 127 0.55 4.02 12.58
CA PHE A 127 1.88 3.91 12.01
C PHE A 127 2.47 5.30 11.81
N HIS A 128 3.69 5.47 12.32
CA HIS A 128 4.50 6.66 12.11
C HIS A 128 5.58 6.34 11.10
N PHE A 129 5.51 7.00 9.95
CA PHE A 129 6.56 7.00 8.95
C PHE A 129 7.47 8.20 9.18
N THR A 130 8.77 7.97 9.25
CA THR A 130 9.77 9.04 9.20
C THR A 130 10.23 9.21 7.76
N VAL A 131 9.88 10.33 7.15
CA VAL A 131 10.12 10.64 5.72
C VAL A 131 10.90 11.94 5.61
N SER A 132 12.17 11.89 5.21
CA SER A 132 13.04 13.08 5.12
C SER A 132 12.94 13.98 6.35
N GLU A 133 13.04 13.39 7.56
CA GLU A 133 12.90 14.05 8.87
C GLU A 133 11.50 14.56 9.25
N LYS A 134 10.51 14.45 8.36
CA LYS A 134 9.10 14.70 8.67
C LYS A 134 8.41 13.44 9.17
N LYS A 135 7.40 13.61 10.04
CA LYS A 135 6.57 12.50 10.53
C LYS A 135 5.25 12.48 9.78
N ILE A 136 4.95 11.35 9.14
CA ILE A 136 3.63 11.05 8.56
C ILE A 136 2.95 10.05 9.49
N VAL A 137 1.78 10.41 10.00
CA VAL A 137 1.00 9.60 10.94
C VAL A 137 -0.26 9.12 10.23
N ILE A 138 -0.43 7.81 10.16
CA ILE A 138 -1.60 7.17 9.55
C ILE A 138 -2.16 6.13 10.53
N LYS A 139 -3.48 6.04 10.68
CA LYS A 139 -4.11 5.01 11.51
C LYS A 139 -3.80 3.61 10.96
N ASN A 140 -3.62 2.62 11.83
CA ASN A 140 -3.67 1.23 11.39
C ASN A 140 -5.05 0.92 10.79
N LEU A 141 -5.16 -0.05 9.88
CA LEU A 141 -6.41 -0.40 9.20
C LEU A 141 -7.52 -0.76 10.18
N GLU A 142 -7.21 -1.53 11.24
CA GLU A 142 -8.18 -1.86 12.29
C GLU A 142 -8.60 -0.60 13.07
N GLY A 143 -7.65 0.26 13.42
CA GLY A 143 -7.92 1.56 14.05
C GLY A 143 -8.78 2.47 13.17
N ALA A 144 -8.59 2.45 11.86
CA ALA A 144 -9.39 3.20 10.90
C ALA A 144 -10.82 2.63 10.78
N ARG A 145 -10.97 1.30 10.76
CA ARG A 145 -12.27 0.62 10.68
C ARG A 145 -13.13 0.82 11.93
N TYR A 146 -12.54 0.64 13.11
CA TYR A 146 -13.28 0.68 14.38
C TYR A 146 -13.31 2.08 15.02
N GLY A 147 -12.41 2.99 14.62
CA GLY A 147 -12.33 4.35 15.13
C GLY A 147 -13.60 5.18 14.90
N ALA A 148 -14.40 4.87 13.87
CA ALA A 148 -15.68 5.52 13.60
C ALA A 148 -16.74 5.20 14.68
N PHE A 149 -16.62 4.07 15.37
CA PHE A 149 -17.55 3.61 16.41
C PHE A 149 -17.07 3.93 17.83
N ALA A 150 -15.88 4.52 17.99
CA ALA A 150 -15.34 4.87 19.30
C ALA A 150 -16.07 6.06 19.94
N ARG A 151 -16.44 5.93 21.22
CA ARG A 151 -17.09 7.00 21.99
C ARG A 151 -16.18 8.22 22.22
N ASN A 152 -14.86 7.99 22.33
CA ASN A 152 -13.84 9.04 22.47
C ASN A 152 -12.93 9.04 21.24
N LYS A 153 -13.06 10.08 20.41
CA LYS A 153 -12.38 10.21 19.12
C LYS A 153 -11.04 10.94 19.30
N ASN A 154 -10.01 10.25 19.80
CA ASN A 154 -8.67 10.85 19.91
C ASN A 154 -7.96 10.81 18.55
N PHE A 155 -7.83 11.98 17.92
CA PHE A 155 -7.09 12.17 16.67
C PHE A 155 -5.72 12.76 16.97
N SER A 156 -4.66 11.96 16.94
CA SER A 156 -3.26 12.43 16.98
C SER A 156 -2.69 12.76 15.60
N SER A 157 -3.48 12.64 14.55
CA SER A 157 -3.03 12.65 13.17
C SER A 157 -2.93 14.05 12.58
N ASN A 158 -1.74 14.37 12.08
CA ASN A 158 -1.47 15.57 11.31
C ASN A 158 -1.95 15.36 9.86
N TYR A 159 -3.20 15.68 9.57
CA TYR A 159 -3.74 15.68 8.20
C TYR A 159 -3.36 16.96 7.47
N ASP A 160 -2.09 17.02 7.08
CA ASP A 160 -1.50 18.15 6.38
C ASP A 160 -1.10 17.77 4.94
N LYS A 161 -0.58 18.76 4.22
CA LYS A 161 -0.10 18.59 2.85
C LYS A 161 1.00 17.53 2.72
N ASN A 162 1.77 17.25 3.77
CA ASN A 162 2.82 16.25 3.71
C ASN A 162 2.25 14.83 3.56
N VAL A 163 1.12 14.54 4.20
CA VAL A 163 0.44 13.23 4.05
C VAL A 163 -0.09 13.06 2.63
N VAL A 164 -0.67 14.11 2.06
CA VAL A 164 -1.14 14.13 0.66
C VAL A 164 0.00 13.89 -0.30
N ASP A 165 1.11 14.62 -0.15
CA ASP A 165 2.28 14.47 -1.01
C ASP A 165 2.90 13.08 -0.88
N PHE A 166 2.88 12.51 0.33
CA PHE A 166 3.33 11.15 0.58
C PHE A 166 2.47 10.11 -0.16
N LEU A 167 1.14 10.21 -0.09
CA LEU A 167 0.23 9.30 -0.79
C LEU A 167 0.34 9.42 -2.32
N LYS A 168 0.51 10.64 -2.86
CA LYS A 168 0.77 10.85 -4.29
C LYS A 168 2.05 10.14 -4.73
N LYS A 169 3.14 10.34 -4.00
CA LYS A 169 4.42 9.68 -4.27
C LYS A 169 4.33 8.16 -4.14
N LEU A 170 3.61 7.65 -3.14
CA LEU A 170 3.35 6.20 -2.99
C LEU A 170 2.74 5.64 -4.28
N SER A 171 1.67 6.26 -4.75
CA SER A 171 0.98 5.87 -5.99
C SER A 171 1.92 5.90 -7.20
N GLU A 172 2.61 7.02 -7.42
CA GLU A 172 3.52 7.18 -8.56
C GLU A 172 4.67 6.16 -8.54
N LYS A 173 5.34 6.02 -7.39
CA LYS A 173 6.52 5.16 -7.26
C LYS A 173 6.20 3.68 -7.31
N THR A 174 5.04 3.25 -6.80
CA THR A 174 4.61 1.86 -6.98
C THR A 174 4.45 1.52 -8.46
N ALA A 175 3.78 2.38 -9.24
CA ALA A 175 3.58 2.14 -10.67
C ALA A 175 4.90 2.12 -11.44
N GLU A 176 5.80 3.09 -11.17
CA GLU A 176 7.13 3.14 -11.78
C GLU A 176 7.94 1.87 -11.51
N ILE A 177 8.00 1.43 -10.25
CA ILE A 177 8.75 0.23 -9.84
C ILE A 177 8.20 -1.00 -10.56
N ARG A 178 6.88 -1.21 -10.55
CA ARG A 178 6.27 -2.35 -11.24
C ARG A 178 6.62 -2.38 -12.73
N VAL A 179 6.49 -1.24 -13.42
CA VAL A 179 6.86 -1.14 -14.84
C VAL A 179 8.34 -1.50 -15.05
N GLY A 180 9.22 -1.02 -14.16
CA GLY A 180 10.63 -1.41 -14.14
C GLY A 180 10.84 -2.93 -14.03
N MET A 181 10.17 -3.58 -13.06
CA MET A 181 10.25 -5.03 -12.85
C MET A 181 9.82 -5.83 -14.09
N ILE A 182 8.71 -5.45 -14.72
CA ILE A 182 8.21 -6.14 -15.93
C ILE A 182 9.18 -5.96 -17.10
N ASN A 183 9.66 -4.73 -17.32
CA ASN A 183 10.59 -4.43 -18.41
C ASN A 183 11.92 -5.17 -18.25
N GLU A 184 12.46 -5.22 -17.03
CA GLU A 184 13.70 -5.96 -16.74
C GLU A 184 13.51 -7.46 -17.02
N PHE A 185 12.40 -8.03 -16.57
CA PHE A 185 12.08 -9.42 -16.79
C PHE A 185 11.94 -9.74 -18.29
N ASP A 186 11.16 -8.96 -19.04
CA ASP A 186 10.94 -9.19 -20.47
C ASP A 186 12.24 -9.01 -21.28
N GLY A 187 13.11 -8.09 -20.87
CA GLY A 187 14.44 -7.92 -21.49
C GLY A 187 15.34 -9.14 -21.34
N LYS A 188 15.24 -9.88 -20.22
CA LYS A 188 15.99 -11.11 -19.97
C LYS A 188 15.45 -12.33 -20.74
N HIS A 189 14.17 -12.33 -21.10
CA HIS A 189 13.48 -13.48 -21.70
C HIS A 189 13.16 -13.31 -23.20
N LYS A 190 13.59 -12.20 -23.82
CA LYS A 190 13.51 -11.95 -25.27
C LYS A 190 14.78 -12.35 -26.05
N LYS A 191 15.73 -13.03 -25.40
CA LYS A 191 16.92 -13.64 -26.04
C LYS A 191 16.77 -15.14 -26.10
#